data_AF-G2G3M6-F1
#
_entry.id   AF-G2G3M6-F1
#
_cell.length_a   1.000
_cell.length_b   1.000
_cell.length_c   1.000
_cell.angle_alpha   90.00
_cell.angle_beta   90.00
_cell.angle_gamma   90.00
#
_symmetry.space_group_name_H-M   'P 1'
#
loop_
_entity.id
_entity.type
_entity.pdbx_description
1 polymer ?
#
loop_
_entity_poly.entity_id
_entity_poly.type
_entity_poly.pdbx_seq_one_letter_code
_entity_poly.pdbx_strand_id
1 'polypeptide(L)'
;MPPAYVSRPTIALPPHQVTTDEICEDIQRAHPTLPRLGVMLRYARRTQVATRRFTRPLAHRAISGNAPIAERNEIAFTDAAGLAVQAARQSLQAARLTAADVDCVVTSHTTSWTVPGLDVHLIEELGLRPDVRRIPMSTLGCVGGAHALARAAEHVAAHPGNTVLVVVAEMLSTVYSHQDTSTESMIYKTLFGDSGGACLVTSEPLGPGLRIDSVWEYVLPGSRQRYSGRLDAHGLHFDSERSATEAVSDIMPALHGHLSEQRLEQVEFTVLHPGGPRIIEDAERGLGIDQEPGLEDKAKVTRHTWSTMREDGNLGGVGVLSVLSRTHDDPPADGARGLLLGVGPGFAATAATATWRT
;
A
#
# COMPACT_ATOMS: atom_id res chain seq x y z
N MET A 1 21.51 5.90 -10.68
CA MET A 1 21.51 4.62 -9.95
C MET A 1 21.69 3.51 -10.97
N PRO A 2 22.43 2.42 -10.71
CA PRO A 2 22.33 1.19 -11.49
C PRO A 2 20.85 0.76 -11.63
N PRO A 3 20.47 0.07 -12.72
CA PRO A 3 19.08 -0.28 -12.95
C PRO A 3 18.59 -1.30 -11.91
N ALA A 4 17.38 -1.10 -11.41
CA ALA A 4 16.68 -2.06 -10.56
C ALA A 4 15.36 -2.44 -11.22
N TYR A 5 15.17 -3.72 -11.50
CA TYR A 5 14.00 -4.26 -12.18
C TYR A 5 13.09 -4.95 -11.16
N VAL A 6 11.80 -4.59 -11.18
CA VAL A 6 10.78 -5.15 -10.29
C VAL A 6 9.98 -6.18 -11.08
N SER A 7 9.95 -7.42 -10.60
CA SER A 7 9.08 -8.46 -11.16
C SER A 7 7.60 -8.11 -10.92
N ARG A 8 6.69 -8.71 -11.69
CA ARG A 8 5.25 -8.61 -11.43
C ARG A 8 4.95 -8.93 -9.95
N PRO A 9 4.34 -8.01 -9.18
CA PRO A 9 3.96 -8.32 -7.82
C PRO A 9 2.83 -9.36 -7.78
N THR A 10 2.91 -10.27 -6.82
CA THR A 10 1.84 -11.21 -6.50
C THR A 10 1.09 -10.73 -5.27
N ILE A 11 -0.23 -10.73 -5.33
CA ILE A 11 -1.11 -10.24 -4.25
C ILE A 11 -1.91 -11.41 -3.69
N ALA A 12 -1.75 -11.65 -2.39
CA ALA A 12 -2.55 -12.59 -1.62
C ALA A 12 -3.72 -11.82 -0.96
N LEU A 13 -4.93 -12.05 -1.48
CA LEU A 13 -6.17 -11.49 -0.94
C LEU A 13 -6.90 -12.54 -0.09
N PRO A 14 -7.45 -12.15 1.07
CA PRO A 14 -8.18 -13.08 1.93
C PRO A 14 -9.62 -13.35 1.46
N PRO A 15 -10.29 -14.37 2.04
CA PRO A 15 -11.50 -14.92 1.45
C PRO A 15 -12.77 -14.12 1.71
N HIS A 16 -12.84 -13.31 2.78
CA HIS A 16 -14.09 -12.65 3.16
C HIS A 16 -14.24 -11.32 2.42
N GLN A 17 -15.05 -11.32 1.36
CA GLN A 17 -15.43 -10.08 0.68
C GLN A 17 -16.49 -9.33 1.48
N VAL A 18 -16.28 -8.03 1.68
CA VAL A 18 -17.19 -7.13 2.40
C VAL A 18 -17.46 -5.91 1.52
N THR A 19 -18.75 -5.66 1.27
CA THR A 19 -19.22 -4.50 0.49
C THR A 19 -19.27 -3.24 1.34
N THR A 20 -19.25 -2.08 0.70
CA THR A 20 -19.47 -0.80 1.40
C THR A 20 -20.86 -0.72 2.04
N ASP A 21 -21.89 -1.38 1.46
CA ASP A 21 -23.22 -1.43 2.07
C ASP A 21 -23.24 -2.29 3.34
N GLU A 22 -22.56 -3.44 3.37
CA GLU A 22 -22.42 -4.24 4.61
C GLU A 22 -21.71 -3.45 5.72
N ILE A 23 -20.67 -2.68 5.39
CA ILE A 23 -20.01 -1.77 6.35
C ILE A 23 -21.00 -0.72 6.86
N CYS A 24 -21.79 -0.11 5.96
CA CYS A 24 -22.80 0.89 6.31
C CYS A 24 -23.88 0.31 7.25
N GLU A 25 -24.37 -0.89 6.93
CA GLU A 25 -25.36 -1.61 7.74
C GLU A 25 -24.82 -1.97 9.13
N ASP A 26 -23.55 -2.39 9.22
CA ASP A 26 -22.92 -2.71 10.50
C ASP A 26 -22.73 -1.47 11.38
N ILE A 27 -22.26 -0.36 10.80
CA ILE A 27 -22.16 0.94 11.51
C ILE A 27 -23.55 1.40 11.98
N GLN A 28 -24.57 1.28 11.13
CA GLN A 28 -25.95 1.69 11.48
C GLN A 28 -26.53 0.83 12.60
N ARG A 29 -26.24 -0.48 12.60
CA ARG A 29 -26.66 -1.41 13.66
C ARG A 29 -25.96 -1.13 14.98
N ALA A 30 -24.65 -0.86 14.94
CA ALA A 30 -23.85 -0.58 16.13
C ALA A 30 -24.15 0.80 16.75
N HIS A 31 -24.48 1.78 15.91
CA HIS A 31 -24.68 3.17 16.35
C HIS A 31 -25.94 3.83 15.74
N PRO A 32 -27.15 3.32 16.06
CA PRO A 32 -28.39 3.80 15.45
C PRO A 32 -28.71 5.27 15.78
N THR A 33 -28.18 5.78 16.90
CA THR A 33 -28.41 7.15 17.38
C THR A 33 -27.20 8.07 17.18
N LEU A 34 -26.19 7.65 16.38
CA LEU A 34 -24.98 8.45 16.19
C LEU A 34 -25.32 9.79 15.51
N PRO A 35 -24.86 10.92 16.06
CA PRO A 35 -25.01 12.21 15.40
C PRO A 35 -24.41 12.17 14.00
N ARG A 36 -25.14 12.72 13.01
CA ARG A 36 -24.71 12.78 11.59
C ARG A 36 -24.49 11.42 10.91
N LEU A 37 -25.01 10.31 11.46
CA LEU A 37 -24.92 8.98 10.83
C LEU A 37 -25.24 9.01 9.33
N GLY A 38 -26.36 9.63 8.94
CA GLY A 38 -26.75 9.74 7.53
C GLY A 38 -25.75 10.49 6.64
N VAL A 39 -25.00 11.46 7.18
CA VAL A 39 -23.90 12.14 6.47
C VAL A 39 -22.72 11.19 6.29
N MET A 40 -22.34 10.47 7.35
CA MET A 40 -21.23 9.51 7.33
C MET A 40 -21.49 8.38 6.33
N LEU A 41 -22.70 7.81 6.31
CA LEU A 41 -23.08 6.76 5.35
C LEU A 41 -23.10 7.26 3.89
N ARG A 42 -23.45 8.55 3.66
CA ARG A 42 -23.30 9.15 2.32
C ARG A 42 -21.85 9.33 1.94
N TYR A 43 -20.99 9.71 2.88
CA TYR A 43 -19.56 9.82 2.63
C TYR A 43 -18.93 8.46 2.32
N ALA A 44 -19.27 7.43 3.10
CA ALA A 44 -18.86 6.04 2.87
C ALA A 44 -19.10 5.61 1.42
N ARG A 45 -20.30 5.86 0.90
CA ARG A 45 -20.65 5.54 -0.50
C ARG A 45 -19.95 6.42 -1.55
N ARG A 46 -19.40 7.56 -1.17
CA ARG A 46 -18.61 8.45 -2.03
C ARG A 46 -17.12 8.15 -2.01
N THR A 47 -16.65 7.25 -1.14
CA THR A 47 -15.26 6.76 -1.19
C THR A 47 -14.93 6.01 -2.48
N GLN A 48 -15.96 5.67 -3.27
CA GLN A 48 -15.87 4.87 -4.49
C GLN A 48 -15.34 3.44 -4.29
N VAL A 49 -15.11 3.01 -3.05
CA VAL A 49 -14.87 1.60 -2.77
C VAL A 49 -16.18 0.85 -2.87
N ALA A 50 -16.23 -0.17 -3.74
CA ALA A 50 -17.35 -1.09 -3.83
C ALA A 50 -17.19 -2.23 -2.81
N THR A 51 -15.99 -2.81 -2.76
CA THR A 51 -15.67 -4.01 -1.97
C THR A 51 -14.29 -3.92 -1.34
N ARG A 52 -14.08 -4.72 -0.29
CA ARG A 52 -12.77 -5.06 0.26
C ARG A 52 -12.72 -6.52 0.69
N ARG A 53 -11.52 -6.99 1.04
CA ARG A 53 -11.29 -8.34 1.56
C ARG A 53 -10.78 -8.30 3.00
N PHE A 54 -11.31 -9.15 3.87
CA PHE A 54 -10.87 -9.34 5.25
C PHE A 54 -10.42 -10.78 5.51
N THR A 55 -9.46 -10.93 6.42
CA THR A 55 -8.94 -12.21 6.92
C THR A 55 -9.86 -12.92 7.90
N ARG A 56 -10.80 -12.17 8.48
CA ARG A 56 -11.87 -12.67 9.35
C ARG A 56 -13.22 -12.10 8.89
N PRO A 57 -14.34 -12.78 9.17
CA PRO A 57 -15.67 -12.22 8.89
C PRO A 57 -15.86 -10.85 9.56
N LEU A 58 -16.64 -9.94 8.96
CA LEU A 58 -16.92 -8.61 9.52
C LEU A 58 -17.41 -8.70 10.97
N ALA A 59 -18.30 -9.64 11.28
CA ALA A 59 -18.87 -9.86 12.62
C ALA A 59 -17.89 -10.48 13.64
N HIS A 60 -16.65 -10.79 13.23
CA HIS A 60 -15.66 -11.35 14.14
C HIS A 60 -15.29 -10.35 15.25
N ARG A 61 -15.06 -10.84 16.46
CA ARG A 61 -14.88 -9.97 17.64
C ARG A 61 -13.64 -9.06 17.57
N ALA A 62 -12.62 -9.48 16.82
CA ALA A 62 -11.42 -8.69 16.54
C ALA A 62 -11.54 -7.73 15.36
N ILE A 63 -12.67 -7.77 14.63
CA ILE A 63 -13.03 -6.82 13.58
C ILE A 63 -14.10 -5.90 14.17
N SER A 64 -15.40 -6.15 13.97
CA SER A 64 -16.45 -5.26 14.48
C SER A 64 -16.80 -5.40 15.96
N GLY A 65 -16.23 -6.37 16.68
CA GLY A 65 -16.54 -6.58 18.11
C GLY A 65 -15.63 -5.84 19.10
N ASN A 66 -15.57 -6.39 20.31
CA ASN A 66 -14.92 -5.78 21.48
C ASN A 66 -13.65 -6.51 21.93
N ALA A 67 -12.98 -7.24 21.04
CA ALA A 67 -11.71 -7.88 21.39
C ALA A 67 -10.69 -6.84 21.89
N PRO A 68 -9.96 -7.13 22.98
CA PRO A 68 -8.92 -6.25 23.48
C PRO A 68 -7.76 -6.17 22.49
N ILE A 69 -6.94 -5.12 22.62
CA ILE A 69 -5.81 -4.88 21.72
C ILE A 69 -4.87 -6.09 21.58
N ALA A 70 -4.61 -6.85 22.66
CA ALA A 70 -3.73 -8.01 22.59
C ALA A 70 -4.22 -9.08 21.60
N GLU A 71 -5.52 -9.39 21.62
CA GLU A 71 -6.13 -10.36 20.71
C GLU A 71 -6.18 -9.84 19.27
N ARG A 72 -6.50 -8.55 19.09
CA ARG A 72 -6.45 -7.89 17.77
C ARG A 72 -5.04 -7.96 17.17
N ASN A 73 -4.02 -7.70 17.99
CA ASN A 73 -2.62 -7.74 17.60
C ASN A 73 -2.16 -9.16 17.18
N GLU A 74 -2.51 -10.17 17.97
CA GLU A 74 -2.17 -11.58 17.69
C GLU A 74 -2.81 -12.06 16.37
N ILE A 75 -4.09 -11.73 16.16
CA ILE A 75 -4.80 -12.06 14.92
C ILE A 75 -4.20 -11.31 13.73
N ALA A 76 -3.97 -10.01 13.87
CA ALA A 76 -3.34 -9.20 12.82
C ALA A 76 -1.98 -9.75 12.41
N PHE A 77 -1.13 -10.13 13.37
CA PHE A 77 0.18 -10.70 13.04
C PHE A 77 0.07 -12.08 12.38
N THR A 78 -0.72 -12.98 12.95
CA THR A 78 -0.89 -14.36 12.44
C THR A 78 -1.41 -14.35 11.01
N ASP A 79 -2.42 -13.51 10.74
CA ASP A 79 -3.01 -13.42 9.42
C ASP A 79 -2.09 -12.67 8.43
N ALA A 80 -1.37 -11.63 8.87
CA ALA A 80 -0.36 -10.94 8.06
C ALA A 80 0.77 -11.89 7.64
N ALA A 81 1.28 -12.67 8.59
CA ALA A 81 2.32 -13.66 8.37
C ALA A 81 1.90 -14.71 7.33
N GLY A 82 0.68 -15.25 7.45
CA GLY A 82 0.14 -16.21 6.48
C GLY A 82 0.03 -15.64 5.06
N LEU A 83 -0.53 -14.44 4.90
CA LEU A 83 -0.64 -13.80 3.59
C LEU A 83 0.72 -13.36 3.02
N ALA A 84 1.66 -12.96 3.87
CA ALA A 84 3.03 -12.64 3.48
C ALA A 84 3.76 -13.86 2.91
N VAL A 85 3.69 -15.00 3.60
CA VAL A 85 4.27 -16.28 3.13
C VAL A 85 3.64 -16.72 1.81
N GLN A 86 2.31 -16.62 1.70
CA GLN A 86 1.60 -16.96 0.47
C GLN A 86 2.07 -16.11 -0.71
N ALA A 87 2.10 -14.77 -0.55
CA ALA A 87 2.54 -13.87 -1.60
C ALA A 87 4.01 -14.12 -1.97
N ALA A 88 4.90 -14.27 -0.98
CA ALA A 88 6.31 -14.54 -1.23
C ALA A 88 6.55 -15.84 -2.01
N ARG A 89 5.87 -16.95 -1.64
CA ARG A 89 5.95 -18.22 -2.37
C ARG A 89 5.46 -18.08 -3.81
N GLN A 90 4.36 -17.37 -4.03
CA GLN A 90 3.83 -17.12 -5.37
C GLN A 90 4.79 -16.29 -6.22
N SER A 91 5.42 -15.25 -5.64
CA SER A 91 6.40 -14.42 -6.34
C SER A 91 7.64 -15.22 -6.76
N LEU A 92 8.21 -16.02 -5.85
CA LEU A 92 9.33 -16.91 -6.15
C LEU A 92 8.97 -17.94 -7.23
N GLN A 93 7.80 -18.56 -7.12
CA GLN A 93 7.31 -19.53 -8.10
C GLN A 93 7.13 -18.90 -9.48
N ALA A 94 6.55 -17.70 -9.57
CA ALA A 94 6.35 -16.99 -10.83
C ALA A 94 7.68 -16.67 -11.54
N ALA A 95 8.73 -16.37 -10.77
CA ALA A 95 10.07 -16.14 -11.28
C ALA A 95 10.90 -17.41 -11.46
N ARG A 96 10.36 -18.59 -11.12
CA ARG A 96 11.07 -19.88 -11.11
C ARG A 96 12.34 -19.87 -10.24
N LEU A 97 12.29 -19.11 -9.14
CA LEU A 97 13.33 -19.06 -8.13
C LEU A 97 12.90 -19.82 -6.88
N THR A 98 13.89 -20.15 -6.05
CA THR A 98 13.73 -20.82 -4.77
C THR A 98 14.15 -19.90 -3.63
N ALA A 99 13.84 -20.29 -2.40
CA ALA A 99 14.30 -19.59 -1.20
C ALA A 99 15.83 -19.44 -1.11
N ALA A 100 16.57 -20.36 -1.73
CA ALA A 100 18.03 -20.34 -1.77
C ALA A 100 18.59 -19.27 -2.72
N ASP A 101 17.78 -18.70 -3.61
CA ASP A 101 18.19 -17.65 -4.55
C ASP A 101 18.03 -16.24 -3.98
N VAL A 102 17.39 -16.09 -2.82
CA VAL A 102 17.14 -14.78 -2.18
C VAL A 102 18.34 -14.35 -1.35
N ASP A 103 18.88 -13.16 -1.63
CA ASP A 103 20.03 -12.60 -0.94
C ASP A 103 19.67 -11.52 0.09
N CYS A 104 18.49 -10.93 -0.04
CA CYS A 104 17.95 -9.95 0.89
C CYS A 104 16.43 -10.02 0.94
N VAL A 105 15.87 -9.88 2.14
CA VAL A 105 14.43 -9.71 2.35
C VAL A 105 14.15 -8.32 2.93
N VAL A 106 13.30 -7.56 2.22
CA VAL A 106 12.81 -6.26 2.66
C VAL A 106 11.35 -6.43 3.04
N THR A 107 11.00 -6.11 4.29
CA THR A 107 9.62 -6.25 4.76
C THR A 107 9.00 -4.94 5.19
N SER A 108 7.69 -4.80 5.02
CA SER A 108 6.89 -3.73 5.62
C SER A 108 5.61 -4.28 6.23
N HIS A 109 5.36 -3.95 7.50
CA HIS A 109 4.13 -4.27 8.22
C HIS A 109 3.86 -3.26 9.35
N THR A 110 2.61 -2.80 9.49
CA THR A 110 2.25 -1.75 10.45
C THR A 110 1.08 -2.10 11.35
N THR A 111 0.31 -3.12 11.00
CA THR A 111 -0.99 -3.43 11.63
C THR A 111 -0.90 -4.29 12.89
N SER A 112 0.30 -4.73 13.27
CA SER A 112 0.57 -5.36 14.57
C SER A 112 1.99 -5.03 15.05
N TRP A 113 2.18 -5.15 16.36
CA TRP A 113 3.47 -5.10 17.02
C TRP A 113 3.93 -6.52 17.38
N THR A 114 5.17 -6.85 17.00
CA THR A 114 5.81 -8.12 17.33
C THR A 114 7.33 -7.96 17.40
N VAL A 115 7.98 -8.77 18.24
CA VAL A 115 9.42 -8.97 18.25
C VAL A 115 9.65 -10.47 18.54
N PRO A 116 10.12 -11.28 17.57
CA PRO A 116 10.66 -10.91 16.24
C PRO A 116 9.59 -10.51 15.20
N GLY A 117 10.04 -9.86 14.11
CA GLY A 117 9.20 -9.34 13.03
C GLY A 117 8.94 -10.32 11.88
N LEU A 118 8.22 -9.82 10.86
CA LEU A 118 7.84 -10.57 9.66
C LEU A 118 9.06 -11.10 8.89
N ASP A 119 10.16 -10.36 8.87
CA ASP A 119 11.42 -10.74 8.24
C ASP A 119 12.01 -12.03 8.82
N VAL A 120 11.98 -12.20 10.14
CA VAL A 120 12.46 -13.42 10.81
C VAL A 120 11.49 -14.58 10.57
N HIS A 121 10.18 -14.31 10.66
CA HIS A 121 9.17 -15.34 10.41
C HIS A 121 9.26 -15.90 8.97
N LEU A 122 9.49 -15.03 7.98
CA LEU A 122 9.66 -15.45 6.58
C LEU A 122 10.90 -16.33 6.35
N ILE A 123 11.97 -16.16 7.12
CA ILE A 123 13.17 -17.02 6.99
C ILE A 123 12.80 -18.47 7.28
N GLU A 124 12.11 -18.72 8.38
CA GLU A 124 11.70 -20.06 8.79
C GLU A 124 10.66 -20.64 7.82
N GLU A 125 9.60 -19.90 7.54
CA GLU A 125 8.47 -20.39 6.74
C GLU A 125 8.79 -20.60 5.26
N LEU A 126 9.71 -19.83 4.70
CA LEU A 126 10.15 -19.99 3.31
C LEU A 126 11.38 -20.90 3.18
N GLY A 127 12.11 -21.14 4.28
CA GLY A 127 13.41 -21.80 4.25
C GLY A 127 14.49 -20.93 3.59
N LEU A 128 14.47 -19.61 3.85
CA LEU A 128 15.53 -18.71 3.39
C LEU A 128 16.87 -19.10 4.05
N ARG A 129 17.97 -18.74 3.40
CA ARG A 129 19.31 -18.99 3.96
C ARG A 129 19.48 -18.22 5.29
N PRO A 130 20.17 -18.80 6.28
CA PRO A 130 20.38 -18.14 7.57
C PRO A 130 21.27 -16.88 7.49
N ASP A 131 21.97 -16.69 6.37
CA ASP A 131 22.79 -15.51 6.07
C ASP A 131 22.09 -14.47 5.17
N VAL A 132 20.80 -14.66 4.87
CA VAL A 132 20.01 -13.68 4.10
C VAL A 132 20.02 -12.34 4.82
N ARG A 133 20.26 -11.26 4.07
CA ARG A 133 20.20 -9.91 4.64
C ARG A 133 18.75 -9.53 4.91
N ARG A 134 18.50 -8.78 5.97
CA ARG A 134 17.16 -8.38 6.39
C ARG A 134 17.07 -6.88 6.51
N ILE A 135 16.02 -6.29 5.94
CA ILE A 135 15.63 -4.90 6.13
C ILE A 135 14.17 -4.89 6.60
N PRO A 136 13.94 -5.16 7.90
CA PRO A 136 12.59 -5.03 8.46
C PRO A 136 12.22 -3.58 8.63
N MET A 137 11.05 -3.22 8.12
CA MET A 137 10.47 -1.91 8.33
C MET A 137 9.11 -2.06 8.99
N SER A 138 8.94 -1.32 10.08
CA SER A 138 7.70 -1.25 10.82
C SER A 138 7.26 0.19 10.91
N THR A 139 5.97 0.42 11.19
CA THR A 139 5.42 1.76 11.47
C THR A 139 5.40 2.75 10.29
N LEU A 140 5.60 2.27 9.05
CA LEU A 140 5.53 3.11 7.84
C LEU A 140 4.09 3.35 7.37
N GLY A 141 3.18 2.40 7.60
CA GLY A 141 1.81 2.44 7.08
C GLY A 141 1.77 2.45 5.55
N CYS A 142 0.91 3.29 4.99
CA CYS A 142 0.58 3.31 3.56
C CYS A 142 1.77 3.59 2.61
N VAL A 143 2.83 4.25 3.06
CA VAL A 143 4.04 4.48 2.22
C VAL A 143 4.92 3.23 2.11
N GLY A 144 4.69 2.23 2.96
CA GLY A 144 5.58 1.09 3.18
C GLY A 144 5.95 0.31 1.92
N GLY A 145 5.03 0.14 0.96
CA GLY A 145 5.34 -0.55 -0.30
C GLY A 145 6.29 0.23 -1.21
N ALA A 146 6.09 1.53 -1.35
CA ALA A 146 6.97 2.38 -2.15
C ALA A 146 8.35 2.49 -1.49
N HIS A 147 8.37 2.64 -0.17
CA HIS A 147 9.59 2.66 0.63
C HIS A 147 10.35 1.33 0.54
N ALA A 148 9.66 0.19 0.56
CA ALA A 148 10.29 -1.13 0.42
C ALA A 148 10.93 -1.33 -0.95
N LEU A 149 10.26 -0.89 -2.01
CA LEU A 149 10.83 -0.88 -3.36
C LEU A 149 12.05 0.03 -3.47
N ALA A 150 12.03 1.21 -2.84
CA ALA A 150 13.18 2.11 -2.82
C ALA A 150 14.40 1.47 -2.13
N ARG A 151 14.22 0.87 -0.94
CA ARG A 151 15.28 0.15 -0.24
C ARG A 151 15.80 -1.05 -1.04
N ALA A 152 14.91 -1.77 -1.71
CA ALA A 152 15.30 -2.89 -2.58
C ALA A 152 16.12 -2.42 -3.79
N ALA A 153 15.73 -1.33 -4.44
CA ALA A 153 16.46 -0.74 -5.56
C ALA A 153 17.86 -0.27 -5.14
N GLU A 154 17.97 0.41 -3.99
CA GLU A 154 19.26 0.84 -3.42
C GLU A 154 20.15 -0.36 -3.05
N HIS A 155 19.57 -1.44 -2.50
CA HIS A 155 20.31 -2.66 -2.18
C HIS A 155 20.89 -3.31 -3.44
N VAL A 156 20.09 -3.47 -4.48
CA VAL A 156 20.53 -4.01 -5.77
C VAL A 156 21.59 -3.11 -6.42
N ALA A 157 21.45 -1.79 -6.30
CA ALA A 157 22.45 -0.83 -6.77
C ALA A 157 23.80 -0.99 -6.06
N ALA A 158 23.80 -1.24 -4.75
CA ALA A 158 25.01 -1.47 -3.96
C ALA A 158 25.57 -2.90 -4.13
N HIS A 159 24.72 -3.86 -4.51
CA HIS A 159 25.07 -5.27 -4.67
C HIS A 159 24.49 -5.84 -5.98
N PRO A 160 25.06 -5.48 -7.14
CA PRO A 160 24.63 -6.04 -8.42
C PRO A 160 24.70 -7.57 -8.40
N GLY A 161 23.68 -8.23 -8.96
CA GLY A 161 23.52 -9.69 -8.94
C GLY A 161 22.73 -10.24 -7.76
N ASN A 162 22.50 -9.47 -6.70
CA ASN A 162 21.63 -9.91 -5.60
C ASN A 162 20.16 -9.94 -6.03
N THR A 163 19.43 -10.95 -5.53
CA THR A 163 17.97 -11.00 -5.61
C THR A 163 17.35 -10.53 -4.30
N VAL A 164 16.53 -9.48 -4.36
CA VAL A 164 15.82 -8.93 -3.21
C VAL A 164 14.35 -9.35 -3.25
N LEU A 165 13.90 -10.04 -2.21
CA LEU A 165 12.48 -10.33 -2.00
C LEU A 165 11.84 -9.21 -1.18
N VAL A 166 10.91 -8.48 -1.79
CA VAL A 166 10.09 -7.47 -1.11
C VAL A 166 8.78 -8.12 -0.67
N VAL A 167 8.43 -7.99 0.61
CA VAL A 167 7.17 -8.52 1.17
C VAL A 167 6.47 -7.48 2.03
N VAL A 168 5.23 -7.17 1.72
CA VAL A 168 4.40 -6.22 2.46
C VAL A 168 3.11 -6.91 2.86
N ALA A 169 2.66 -6.77 4.10
CA ALA A 169 1.38 -7.33 4.54
C ALA A 169 0.70 -6.40 5.54
N GLU A 170 -0.60 -6.17 5.37
CA GLU A 170 -1.38 -5.27 6.21
C GLU A 170 -2.78 -5.82 6.51
N MET A 171 -3.13 -5.98 7.79
CA MET A 171 -4.43 -6.45 8.28
C MET A 171 -5.25 -5.28 8.84
N LEU A 172 -5.55 -4.32 7.97
CA LEU A 172 -6.19 -3.07 8.35
C LEU A 172 -7.64 -3.26 8.81
N SER A 173 -8.26 -4.40 8.55
CA SER A 173 -9.56 -4.78 9.12
C SER A 173 -9.54 -4.79 10.65
N THR A 174 -8.40 -5.05 11.29
CA THR A 174 -8.27 -5.05 12.76
C THR A 174 -8.29 -3.66 13.39
N VAL A 175 -8.17 -2.60 12.56
CA VAL A 175 -8.39 -1.19 12.94
C VAL A 175 -9.89 -0.88 13.02
N TYR A 176 -10.74 -1.67 12.36
CA TYR A 176 -12.19 -1.49 12.44
C TYR A 176 -12.63 -1.62 13.91
N SER A 177 -13.12 -0.54 14.52
CA SER A 177 -13.55 -0.57 15.93
C SER A 177 -14.77 0.32 16.15
N HIS A 178 -15.83 -0.24 16.73
CA HIS A 178 -17.03 0.52 17.13
C HIS A 178 -16.84 1.32 18.42
N GLN A 179 -15.69 1.20 19.09
CA GLN A 179 -15.39 2.06 20.26
C GLN A 179 -14.96 3.48 19.84
N ASP A 180 -14.46 3.64 18.61
CA ASP A 180 -14.15 4.95 18.04
C ASP A 180 -15.28 5.39 17.07
N THR A 181 -15.92 6.49 17.45
CA THR A 181 -17.02 7.11 16.69
C THR A 181 -16.65 8.45 16.05
N SER A 182 -15.36 8.76 15.96
CA SER A 182 -14.86 9.93 15.23
C SER A 182 -15.25 9.85 13.74
N THR A 183 -15.25 11.00 13.06
CA THR A 183 -15.58 11.02 11.62
C THR A 183 -14.50 10.29 10.83
N GLU A 184 -13.25 10.45 11.24
CA GLU A 184 -12.05 9.85 10.70
C GLU A 184 -12.12 8.33 10.79
N SER A 185 -12.40 7.77 11.97
CA SER A 185 -12.58 6.32 12.15
C SER A 185 -13.68 5.76 11.24
N MET A 186 -14.80 6.47 11.10
CA MET A 186 -15.88 6.05 10.19
C MET A 186 -15.46 6.04 8.72
N ILE A 187 -14.60 6.99 8.31
CA ILE A 187 -14.03 7.00 6.96
C ILE A 187 -13.11 5.79 6.77
N TYR A 188 -12.20 5.54 7.71
CA TYR A 188 -11.25 4.43 7.62
C TYR A 188 -11.91 3.06 7.57
N LYS A 189 -12.99 2.84 8.34
CA LYS A 189 -13.84 1.63 8.25
C LYS A 189 -14.35 1.35 6.83
N THR A 190 -14.53 2.40 6.04
CA THR A 190 -15.09 2.34 4.67
C THR A 190 -14.03 2.36 3.58
N LEU A 191 -12.75 2.39 3.94
CA LEU A 191 -11.63 2.37 3.01
C LEU A 191 -10.88 1.04 3.09
N PHE A 192 -10.49 0.62 4.29
CA PHE A 192 -9.48 -0.40 4.46
C PHE A 192 -9.86 -1.81 4.06
N GLY A 193 -8.86 -2.58 3.65
CA GLY A 193 -8.89 -4.01 3.35
C GLY A 193 -7.58 -4.68 3.77
N ASP A 194 -7.61 -6.00 3.89
CA ASP A 194 -6.48 -6.83 4.27
C ASP A 194 -5.78 -7.41 3.05
N SER A 195 -4.45 -7.47 3.07
CA SER A 195 -3.69 -8.12 1.98
C SER A 195 -2.25 -8.45 2.35
N GLY A 196 -1.66 -9.38 1.61
CA GLY A 196 -0.21 -9.56 1.48
C GLY A 196 0.21 -9.33 0.03
N GLY A 197 1.40 -8.79 -0.19
CA GLY A 197 1.98 -8.56 -1.51
C GLY A 197 3.47 -8.84 -1.51
N ALA A 198 3.98 -9.41 -2.60
CA ALA A 198 5.40 -9.67 -2.76
C ALA A 198 5.86 -9.49 -4.20
N CYS A 199 7.12 -9.08 -4.37
CA CYS A 199 7.80 -9.03 -5.67
C CYS A 199 9.31 -9.24 -5.47
N LEU A 200 10.00 -9.50 -6.57
CA LEU A 200 11.45 -9.59 -6.61
C LEU A 200 12.02 -8.32 -7.24
N VAL A 201 13.18 -7.87 -6.74
CA VAL A 201 13.94 -6.77 -7.30
C VAL A 201 15.37 -7.24 -7.58
N THR A 202 15.82 -7.05 -8.83
CA THR A 202 17.11 -7.55 -9.35
C THR A 202 17.80 -6.52 -10.22
N SER A 203 19.11 -6.66 -10.45
CA SER A 203 19.88 -5.75 -11.33
C SER A 203 19.68 -6.03 -12.81
N GLU A 204 19.16 -7.22 -13.15
CA GLU A 204 18.79 -7.64 -14.51
C GLU A 204 17.31 -8.04 -14.52
N PRO A 205 16.56 -7.80 -15.61
CA PRO A 205 15.14 -8.11 -15.66
C PRO A 205 14.89 -9.63 -15.61
N LEU A 206 13.97 -10.05 -14.73
CA LEU A 206 13.42 -11.42 -14.71
C LEU A 206 12.27 -11.61 -15.74
N GLY A 207 11.88 -10.54 -16.42
CA GLY A 207 10.80 -10.47 -17.40
C GLY A 207 10.35 -9.02 -17.62
N PRO A 208 9.23 -8.82 -18.36
CA PRO A 208 8.61 -7.50 -18.48
C PRO A 208 8.29 -6.90 -17.13
N GLY A 209 8.49 -5.58 -16.96
CA GLY A 209 8.09 -4.89 -15.74
C GLY A 209 8.70 -3.51 -15.55
N LEU A 210 8.62 -3.06 -14.30
CA LEU A 210 9.07 -1.74 -13.88
C LEU A 210 10.58 -1.71 -13.69
N ARG A 211 11.28 -0.81 -14.38
CA ARG A 211 12.67 -0.45 -14.09
C ARG A 211 12.70 0.84 -13.30
N ILE A 212 13.16 0.81 -12.06
CA ILE A 212 13.33 2.00 -11.22
C ILE A 212 14.56 2.77 -11.70
N ASP A 213 14.37 4.06 -12.00
CA ASP A 213 15.40 4.98 -12.49
C ASP A 213 16.02 5.81 -11.37
N SER A 214 15.17 6.26 -10.45
CA SER A 214 15.56 7.06 -9.30
C SER A 214 14.54 6.88 -8.18
N VAL A 215 14.94 7.23 -6.96
CA VAL A 215 14.09 7.20 -5.77
C VAL A 215 14.12 8.58 -5.12
N TRP A 216 13.01 8.96 -4.51
CA TRP A 216 12.83 10.21 -3.80
C TRP A 216 12.03 9.97 -2.53
N GLU A 217 12.43 10.62 -1.45
CA GLU A 217 11.75 10.53 -0.17
C GLU A 217 11.60 11.91 0.44
N TYR A 218 10.45 12.14 1.05
CA TYR A 218 10.14 13.44 1.62
C TYR A 218 9.17 13.29 2.79
N VAL A 219 9.49 13.96 3.90
CA VAL A 219 8.58 14.14 5.02
C VAL A 219 8.17 15.60 5.03
N LEU A 220 6.87 15.86 4.93
CA LEU A 220 6.36 17.22 4.91
C LEU A 220 6.65 17.91 6.25
N PRO A 221 7.35 19.06 6.29
CA PRO A 221 7.68 19.72 7.55
C PRO A 221 6.44 20.07 8.38
N GLY A 222 6.53 19.84 9.70
CA GLY A 222 5.43 20.16 10.62
C GLY A 222 4.18 19.30 10.46
N SER A 223 4.25 18.17 9.74
CA SER A 223 3.07 17.38 9.38
C SER A 223 2.81 16.13 10.23
N ARG A 224 3.56 15.95 11.34
CA ARG A 224 3.54 14.74 12.20
C ARG A 224 2.13 14.28 12.58
N GLN A 225 1.20 15.21 12.82
CA GLN A 225 -0.17 14.93 13.26
C GLN A 225 -1.19 14.96 12.12
N ARG A 226 -0.81 15.35 10.90
CA ARG A 226 -1.74 15.42 9.77
C ARG A 226 -2.34 14.06 9.48
N TYR A 227 -1.52 13.01 9.52
CA TYR A 227 -1.96 11.62 9.45
C TYR A 227 -1.07 10.80 10.37
N SER A 228 -1.65 10.18 11.39
CA SER A 228 -0.90 9.46 12.44
C SER A 228 -1.64 8.22 12.92
N GLY A 229 -0.89 7.26 13.45
CA GLY A 229 -1.42 6.10 14.14
C GLY A 229 -1.40 6.30 15.66
N ARG A 230 -2.42 5.78 16.35
CA ARG A 230 -2.53 5.80 17.81
C ARG A 230 -2.97 4.44 18.32
N LEU A 231 -2.38 3.99 19.42
CA LEU A 231 -2.74 2.75 20.09
C LEU A 231 -3.51 3.07 21.38
N ASP A 232 -4.59 2.34 21.64
CA ASP A 232 -5.25 2.31 22.95
C ASP A 232 -5.73 0.91 23.32
N ALA A 233 -6.49 0.80 24.42
CA ALA A 233 -7.00 -0.48 24.92
C ALA A 233 -7.93 -1.22 23.92
N HIS A 234 -8.49 -0.51 22.95
CA HIS A 234 -9.48 -1.00 21.99
C HIS A 234 -8.90 -1.28 20.60
N GLY A 235 -7.65 -0.90 20.32
CA GLY A 235 -7.05 -1.17 19.02
C GLY A 235 -5.96 -0.19 18.60
N LEU A 236 -5.43 -0.46 17.41
CA LEU A 236 -4.73 0.52 16.59
C LEU A 236 -5.79 1.38 15.88
N HIS A 237 -5.60 2.69 15.91
CA HIS A 237 -6.46 3.67 15.26
C HIS A 237 -5.63 4.56 14.34
N PHE A 238 -6.26 5.11 13.33
CA PHE A 238 -5.69 6.14 12.48
C PHE A 238 -6.44 7.45 12.69
N ASP A 239 -5.70 8.52 12.89
CA ASP A 239 -6.20 9.86 13.13
C ASP A 239 -5.71 10.78 11.99
N SER A 240 -6.59 11.67 11.52
CA SER A 240 -6.25 12.70 10.54
C SER A 240 -6.75 14.07 10.95
N GLU A 241 -5.89 15.08 10.81
CA GLU A 241 -6.32 16.47 10.88
C GLU A 241 -6.99 16.90 9.56
N ARG A 242 -7.70 18.03 9.58
CA ARG A 242 -8.25 18.62 8.34
C ARG A 242 -7.16 18.88 7.28
N SER A 243 -5.96 19.26 7.73
CA SER A 243 -4.77 19.50 6.88
C SER A 243 -4.26 18.23 6.16
N ALA A 244 -4.72 17.03 6.54
CA ALA A 244 -4.43 15.78 5.83
C ALA A 244 -4.94 15.82 4.39
N THR A 245 -6.07 16.50 4.15
CA THR A 245 -6.70 16.55 2.82
C THR A 245 -5.92 17.38 1.81
N GLU A 246 -4.91 18.13 2.26
CA GLU A 246 -4.06 18.97 1.40
C GLU A 246 -2.63 18.42 1.33
N ALA A 247 -2.31 17.37 2.10
CA ALA A 247 -0.94 16.92 2.29
C ALA A 247 -0.30 16.40 1.00
N VAL A 248 -1.06 15.76 0.11
CA VAL A 248 -0.60 15.37 -1.22
C VAL A 248 -0.26 16.61 -2.05
N SER A 249 -1.13 17.63 -2.03
CA SER A 249 -0.87 18.89 -2.75
C SER A 249 0.37 19.61 -2.21
N ASP A 250 0.56 19.61 -0.89
CA ASP A 250 1.67 20.27 -0.21
C ASP A 250 3.04 19.64 -0.51
N ILE A 251 3.10 18.34 -0.85
CA ILE A 251 4.36 17.70 -1.26
C ILE A 251 4.69 17.91 -2.75
N MET A 252 3.72 18.34 -3.58
CA MET A 252 3.90 18.45 -5.03
C MET A 252 5.04 19.38 -5.44
N PRO A 253 5.26 20.57 -4.82
CA PRO A 253 6.38 21.42 -5.19
C PRO A 253 7.75 20.72 -5.05
N ALA A 254 7.93 19.94 -3.98
CA ALA A 254 9.17 19.19 -3.74
C ALA A 254 9.30 18.01 -4.72
N LEU A 255 8.19 17.30 -4.98
CA LEU A 255 8.15 16.24 -5.98
C LEU A 255 8.48 16.77 -7.38
N HIS A 256 7.91 17.90 -7.80
CA HIS A 256 8.21 18.54 -9.08
C HIS A 256 9.69 18.91 -9.23
N GLY A 257 10.34 19.36 -8.16
CA GLY A 257 11.80 19.58 -8.17
C GLY A 257 12.55 18.30 -8.55
N HIS A 258 12.22 17.19 -7.90
CA HIS A 258 12.80 15.88 -8.23
C HIS A 258 12.47 15.41 -9.65
N LEU A 259 11.21 15.50 -10.09
CA LEU A 259 10.80 15.12 -11.45
C LEU A 259 11.55 15.93 -12.52
N SER A 260 11.78 17.22 -12.27
CA SER A 260 12.55 18.10 -13.15
C SER A 260 14.03 17.66 -13.24
N GLU A 261 14.65 17.29 -12.12
CA GLU A 261 16.02 16.75 -12.09
C GLU A 261 16.13 15.44 -12.90
N GLN A 262 15.09 14.60 -12.86
CA GLN A 262 14.99 13.36 -13.63
C GLN A 262 14.51 13.58 -15.08
N ARG A 263 14.25 14.83 -15.49
CA ARG A 263 13.72 15.20 -16.80
C ARG A 263 12.44 14.44 -17.14
N LEU A 264 11.55 14.26 -16.17
CA LEU A 264 10.23 13.63 -16.33
C LEU A 264 9.15 14.71 -16.25
N GLU A 265 8.89 15.35 -17.39
CA GLU A 265 7.91 16.46 -17.48
C GLU A 265 6.46 15.96 -17.61
N GLN A 266 6.27 14.78 -18.22
CA GLN A 266 4.97 14.13 -18.37
C GLN A 266 5.09 12.65 -18.04
N VAL A 267 4.14 12.14 -17.27
CA VAL A 267 4.03 10.72 -16.94
C VAL A 267 3.15 10.00 -17.96
N GLU A 268 3.63 8.91 -18.52
CA GLU A 268 2.90 8.05 -19.46
C GLU A 268 2.11 6.95 -18.74
N PHE A 269 2.56 6.58 -17.53
CA PHE A 269 1.85 5.69 -16.62
C PHE A 269 2.12 6.07 -15.17
N THR A 270 1.22 5.67 -14.25
CA THR A 270 1.43 5.86 -12.82
C THR A 270 1.14 4.60 -12.01
N VAL A 271 1.81 4.49 -10.87
CA VAL A 271 1.54 3.53 -9.79
C VAL A 271 1.36 4.34 -8.52
N LEU A 272 0.15 4.83 -8.28
CA LEU A 272 -0.16 5.68 -7.13
C LEU A 272 -0.74 4.85 -5.99
N HIS A 273 -0.46 5.23 -4.74
CA HIS A 273 -1.12 4.62 -3.60
C HIS A 273 -2.64 4.90 -3.62
N PRO A 274 -3.50 3.87 -3.65
CA PRO A 274 -4.97 4.02 -3.67
C PRO A 274 -5.50 4.32 -2.25
N GLY A 275 -5.06 5.43 -1.66
CA GLY A 275 -5.34 5.76 -0.25
C GLY A 275 -6.76 6.21 0.05
N GLY A 276 -7.44 6.72 -0.98
CA GLY A 276 -8.77 7.32 -0.94
C GLY A 276 -8.95 8.26 -2.13
N PRO A 277 -10.19 8.61 -2.53
CA PRO A 277 -10.44 9.45 -3.72
C PRO A 277 -9.62 10.74 -3.71
N ARG A 278 -9.60 11.44 -2.58
CA ARG A 278 -8.89 12.72 -2.48
C ARG A 278 -7.37 12.60 -2.67
N ILE A 279 -6.78 11.48 -2.23
CA ILE A 279 -5.34 11.23 -2.41
C ILE A 279 -5.02 11.05 -3.90
N ILE A 280 -5.88 10.33 -4.62
CA ILE A 280 -5.72 10.07 -6.05
C ILE A 280 -5.95 11.36 -6.83
N GLU A 281 -7.05 12.07 -6.56
CA GLU A 281 -7.42 13.33 -7.24
C GLU A 281 -6.37 14.43 -7.03
N ASP A 282 -5.79 14.56 -5.82
CA ASP A 282 -4.74 15.55 -5.57
C ASP A 282 -3.43 15.17 -6.26
N ALA A 283 -3.12 13.87 -6.39
CA ALA A 283 -1.97 13.41 -7.16
C ALA A 283 -2.18 13.61 -8.67
N GLU A 284 -3.38 13.34 -9.19
CA GLU A 284 -3.76 13.61 -10.58
C GLU A 284 -3.60 15.09 -10.92
N ARG A 285 -4.16 15.96 -10.09
CA ARG A 285 -4.03 17.41 -10.25
C ARG A 285 -2.57 17.88 -10.14
N GLY A 286 -1.87 17.36 -9.12
CA GLY A 286 -0.47 17.68 -8.88
C GLY A 286 0.41 17.32 -10.07
N LEU A 287 0.17 16.17 -10.70
CA LEU A 287 0.90 15.68 -11.87
C LEU A 287 0.38 16.23 -13.21
N GLY A 288 -0.59 17.13 -13.20
CA GLY A 288 -1.17 17.71 -14.42
C GLY A 288 -2.02 16.75 -15.25
N ILE A 289 -2.48 15.63 -14.66
CA ILE A 289 -3.30 14.62 -15.35
C ILE A 289 -4.71 15.18 -15.66
N ASP A 290 -5.21 16.13 -14.86
CA ASP A 290 -6.60 16.64 -14.91
C ASP A 290 -6.89 17.78 -15.92
N GLN A 291 -5.94 18.28 -16.70
CA GLN A 291 -6.05 19.65 -17.25
C GLN A 291 -6.28 19.82 -18.76
N GLU A 292 -6.55 18.78 -19.56
CA GLU A 292 -7.04 19.04 -20.95
C GLU A 292 -8.23 18.16 -21.34
N PRO A 293 -9.36 18.78 -21.74
CA PRO A 293 -10.50 18.07 -22.33
C PRO A 293 -10.11 17.40 -23.66
N GLY A 294 -10.44 16.12 -23.84
CA GLY A 294 -10.44 15.48 -25.17
C GLY A 294 -9.65 14.18 -25.34
N LEU A 295 -9.07 13.59 -24.28
CA LEU A 295 -8.34 12.32 -24.39
C LEU A 295 -8.91 11.27 -23.45
N GLU A 296 -9.59 10.27 -24.01
CA GLU A 296 -9.97 9.01 -23.35
C GLU A 296 -8.75 8.29 -22.71
N ASP A 297 -7.53 8.67 -23.11
CA ASP A 297 -6.25 8.18 -22.61
C ASP A 297 -5.87 8.69 -21.20
N LYS A 298 -6.46 9.77 -20.67
CA LYS A 298 -6.06 10.31 -19.35
C LYS A 298 -6.60 9.52 -18.17
N ALA A 299 -7.83 9.00 -18.30
CA ALA A 299 -8.35 7.99 -17.38
C ALA A 299 -7.47 6.72 -17.36
N LYS A 300 -6.71 6.45 -18.43
CA LYS A 300 -5.81 5.29 -18.48
C LYS A 300 -4.62 5.42 -17.54
N VAL A 301 -4.10 6.62 -17.28
CA VAL A 301 -2.84 6.78 -16.52
C VAL A 301 -3.01 6.39 -15.05
N THR A 302 -4.19 6.59 -14.47
CA THR A 302 -4.55 6.25 -13.08
C THR A 302 -5.61 5.16 -12.96
N ARG A 303 -6.07 4.56 -14.08
CA ARG A 303 -7.13 3.52 -14.10
C ARG A 303 -6.89 2.42 -13.07
N HIS A 304 -5.65 1.92 -12.98
CA HIS A 304 -5.31 0.80 -12.11
C HIS A 304 -5.35 1.20 -10.64
N THR A 305 -5.01 2.45 -10.31
CA THR A 305 -5.19 3.02 -8.97
C THR A 305 -6.66 3.06 -8.59
N TRP A 306 -7.52 3.60 -9.45
CA TRP A 306 -8.96 3.67 -9.21
C TRP A 306 -9.62 2.28 -9.14
N SER A 307 -9.25 1.35 -10.02
CA SER A 307 -9.76 -0.02 -10.00
C SER A 307 -9.33 -0.75 -8.73
N THR A 308 -8.07 -0.60 -8.28
CA THR A 308 -7.61 -1.17 -7.01
C THR A 308 -8.44 -0.64 -5.85
N MET A 309 -8.61 0.69 -5.77
CA MET A 309 -9.41 1.30 -4.71
C MET A 309 -10.86 0.83 -4.74
N ARG A 310 -11.48 0.74 -5.93
CA ARG A 310 -12.87 0.33 -6.09
C ARG A 310 -13.10 -1.12 -5.66
N GLU A 311 -12.21 -2.03 -6.04
CA GLU A 311 -12.43 -3.48 -5.91
C GLU A 311 -11.83 -4.07 -4.63
N ASP A 312 -10.69 -3.54 -4.18
CA ASP A 312 -9.96 -4.08 -3.03
C ASP A 312 -9.97 -3.13 -1.81
N GLY A 313 -10.29 -1.85 -2.04
CA GLY A 313 -10.17 -0.80 -1.03
C GLY A 313 -8.73 -0.30 -0.85
N ASN A 314 -8.48 0.35 0.28
CA ASN A 314 -7.15 0.78 0.67
C ASN A 314 -6.43 -0.38 1.38
N LEU A 315 -5.42 -0.93 0.70
CA LEU A 315 -4.61 -2.06 1.16
C LEU A 315 -3.33 -1.63 1.93
N GLY A 316 -3.27 -0.39 2.39
CA GLY A 316 -2.09 0.16 3.06
C GLY A 316 -0.86 0.12 2.15
N GLY A 317 0.27 -0.32 2.70
CA GLY A 317 1.52 -0.43 1.95
C GLY A 317 1.45 -1.37 0.75
N VAL A 318 0.57 -2.39 0.78
CA VAL A 318 0.38 -3.34 -0.34
C VAL A 318 -0.27 -2.67 -1.55
N GLY A 319 -0.97 -1.54 -1.35
CA GLY A 319 -1.73 -0.86 -2.39
C GLY A 319 -0.92 -0.54 -3.66
N VAL A 320 0.30 -0.01 -3.51
CA VAL A 320 1.16 0.28 -4.68
C VAL A 320 1.63 -0.98 -5.40
N LEU A 321 1.84 -2.09 -4.68
CA LEU A 321 2.17 -3.38 -5.29
C LEU A 321 0.96 -3.96 -6.06
N SER A 322 -0.25 -3.79 -5.52
CA SER A 322 -1.48 -4.20 -6.21
C SER A 322 -1.72 -3.40 -7.49
N VAL A 323 -1.55 -2.08 -7.43
CA VAL A 323 -1.62 -1.23 -8.62
C VAL A 323 -0.58 -1.65 -9.67
N LEU A 324 0.68 -1.87 -9.25
CA LEU A 324 1.73 -2.34 -10.16
C LEU A 324 1.39 -3.70 -10.76
N SER A 325 0.86 -4.66 -9.98
CA SER A 325 0.40 -5.95 -10.49
C SER A 325 -0.66 -5.80 -11.58
N ARG A 326 -1.66 -4.92 -11.38
CA ARG A 326 -2.70 -4.64 -12.39
C ARG A 326 -2.12 -3.94 -13.62
N THR A 327 -1.09 -3.12 -13.48
CA THR A 327 -0.37 -2.52 -14.61
C THR A 327 0.27 -3.59 -15.51
N HIS A 328 0.63 -4.77 -15.00
CA HIS A 328 1.10 -5.88 -15.86
C HIS A 328 -0.01 -6.51 -16.72
N ASP A 329 -1.29 -6.36 -16.36
CA ASP A 329 -2.41 -6.92 -17.14
C ASP A 329 -2.73 -6.11 -18.39
N ASP A 330 -2.41 -4.81 -18.37
CA ASP A 330 -2.52 -3.89 -19.50
C ASP A 330 -1.27 -2.98 -19.52
N PRO A 331 -0.11 -3.53 -19.94
CA PRO A 331 1.19 -2.89 -19.75
C PRO A 331 1.35 -1.62 -20.60
N PRO A 332 2.04 -0.58 -20.08
CA PRO A 332 2.55 0.51 -20.89
C PRO A 332 3.45 0.02 -22.03
N ALA A 333 3.70 0.88 -23.03
CA ALA A 333 4.66 0.58 -24.09
C ALA A 333 6.08 0.42 -23.53
N ASP A 334 6.92 -0.38 -24.20
CA ASP A 334 8.35 -0.45 -23.86
C ASP A 334 8.99 0.95 -23.94
N GLY A 335 9.75 1.31 -22.90
CA GLY A 335 10.37 2.62 -22.79
C GLY A 335 9.46 3.73 -22.26
N ALA A 336 8.16 3.48 -22.05
CA ALA A 336 7.26 4.45 -21.44
C ALA A 336 7.79 4.86 -20.06
N ARG A 337 7.76 6.16 -19.74
CA ARG A 337 8.26 6.70 -18.48
C ARG A 337 7.11 7.07 -17.56
N GLY A 338 7.24 6.73 -16.29
CA GLY A 338 6.17 6.89 -15.33
C GLY A 338 6.66 7.13 -13.91
N LEU A 339 5.70 7.18 -13.00
CA LEU A 339 5.93 7.50 -11.60
C LEU A 339 5.23 6.48 -10.69
N LEU A 340 5.99 5.93 -9.75
CA LEU A 340 5.43 5.27 -8.57
C LEU A 340 5.41 6.28 -7.41
N LEU A 341 4.29 6.40 -6.70
CA LEU A 341 4.15 7.30 -5.55
C LEU A 341 3.37 6.62 -4.42
N GLY A 342 4.05 6.43 -3.29
CA GLY A 342 3.43 6.06 -2.01
C GLY A 342 3.38 7.25 -1.06
N VAL A 343 2.31 7.34 -0.26
CA VAL A 343 2.16 8.33 0.81
C VAL A 343 1.63 7.65 2.07
N GLY A 344 1.97 8.17 3.25
CA GLY A 344 1.61 7.56 4.53
C GLY A 344 1.74 8.49 5.73
N PRO A 345 1.58 7.96 6.95
CA PRO A 345 1.70 8.73 8.19
C PRO A 345 3.01 9.52 8.26
N GLY A 346 2.96 10.74 8.78
CA GLY A 346 4.15 11.59 8.91
C GLY A 346 3.97 13.06 8.56
N PHE A 347 3.17 13.50 7.58
CA PHE A 347 2.84 12.88 6.29
C PHE A 347 4.13 12.65 5.49
N ALA A 348 4.41 11.40 5.14
CA ALA A 348 5.61 10.99 4.42
C ALA A 348 5.27 10.52 3.01
N ALA A 349 6.19 10.73 2.07
CA ALA A 349 6.07 10.31 0.70
C ALA A 349 7.36 9.61 0.23
N THR A 350 7.19 8.56 -0.56
CA THR A 350 8.27 7.93 -1.31
C THR A 350 7.82 7.83 -2.76
N ALA A 351 8.64 8.33 -3.68
CA ALA A 351 8.41 8.24 -5.11
C ALA A 351 9.57 7.56 -5.82
N ALA A 352 9.29 6.98 -6.97
CA ALA A 352 10.30 6.48 -7.88
C ALA A 352 9.91 6.82 -9.32
N THR A 353 10.81 7.51 -10.03
CA THR A 353 10.69 7.60 -11.48
C THR A 353 11.04 6.23 -12.06
N ALA A 354 10.31 5.81 -13.08
CA ALA A 354 10.50 4.49 -13.64
C ALA A 354 10.29 4.47 -15.16
N THR A 355 10.84 3.43 -15.77
CA THR A 355 10.63 3.09 -17.18
C THR A 355 10.01 1.70 -17.26
N TRP A 356 8.96 1.54 -18.06
CA TRP A 356 8.42 0.22 -18.37
C TRP A 356 9.33 -0.52 -19.36
N ARG A 357 9.58 -1.80 -19.13
CA ARG A 357 10.40 -2.66 -20.00
C ARG A 357 9.64 -3.93 -20.36
N THR A 358 9.65 -4.31 -21.63
CA THR A 358 9.00 -5.55 -22.12
C THR A 358 9.98 -6.68 -22.38
#